data_AF-A0A3S1KWY5-F1
#
_entry.id   AF-A0A3S1KWY5-F1
#
_cell.length_a   1.000
_cell.length_b   1.000
_cell.length_c   1.000
_cell.angle_alpha   90.00
_cell.angle_beta   90.00
_cell.angle_gamma   90.00
#
_symmetry.space_group_name_H-M   'P 1'
#
loop_
_entity.id
_entity.type
_entity.pdbx_description
1 polymer ?
#
loop_
_entity_poly.entity_id
_entity_poly.type
_entity_poly.pdbx_seq_one_letter_code
_entity_poly.pdbx_strand_id
1 'polypeptide(L)'
;AILARVTRSALIEVLNEDYIRTARAKGLPYRAVLWRHALRNAMIPVLTILGLQFAFLLAGTIIIENVFYLPGLGRLVFQAITQRDLIVVESVVMLLVAAVIAVNLLVDLSYAVVDPRLRSRR
;
A
#
# COMPACT_ATOMS: atom_id res chain seq x y z
N ALA A 1 1.01 -6.27 -12.88
CA ALA A 1 0.86 -7.75 -12.80
C ALA A 1 0.77 -8.26 -11.37
N ILE A 2 1.72 -7.93 -10.47
CA ILE A 2 1.80 -8.49 -9.11
C ILE A 2 0.57 -8.12 -8.26
N LEU A 3 0.18 -6.84 -8.22
CA LEU A 3 -0.98 -6.39 -7.44
C LEU A 3 -2.29 -7.09 -7.84
N ALA A 4 -2.55 -7.23 -9.14
CA ALA A 4 -3.74 -7.95 -9.64
C ALA A 4 -3.71 -9.43 -9.25
N ARG A 5 -2.53 -10.07 -9.29
CA ARG A 5 -2.35 -11.47 -8.87
C ARG A 5 -2.62 -11.64 -7.38
N VAL A 6 -2.04 -10.77 -6.54
CA VAL A 6 -2.26 -10.77 -5.09
C VAL A 6 -3.73 -10.54 -4.78
N THR A 7 -4.34 -9.52 -5.38
CA THR A 7 -5.76 -9.18 -5.15
C THR A 7 -6.65 -10.37 -5.50
N ARG A 8 -6.37 -11.06 -6.62
CA ARG A 8 -7.09 -12.27 -7.01
C ARG A 8 -6.89 -13.41 -6.01
N SER A 9 -5.66 -13.67 -5.58
CA SER A 9 -5.38 -14.73 -4.59
C SER A 9 -6.08 -14.46 -3.26
N ALA A 10 -5.97 -13.23 -2.73
CA ALA A 10 -6.63 -12.81 -1.50
C ALA A 10 -8.16 -12.92 -1.60
N LEU A 11 -8.75 -12.52 -2.74
CA LEU A 11 -10.18 -12.68 -2.98
C LEU A 11 -10.62 -14.15 -2.98
N ILE A 12 -9.84 -15.05 -3.59
CA ILE A 12 -10.16 -16.49 -3.64
C ILE A 12 -10.11 -17.10 -2.23
N GLU A 13 -9.09 -16.75 -1.46
CA GLU A 13 -8.93 -17.23 -0.07
C GLU A 13 -10.10 -16.78 0.79
N VAL A 14 -10.42 -15.48 0.73
CA VAL A 14 -11.55 -14.90 1.46
C VAL A 14 -12.89 -15.52 1.06
N LEU A 15 -13.12 -15.76 -0.25
CA LEU A 15 -14.36 -16.37 -0.72
C LEU A 15 -14.57 -17.82 -0.24
N ASN A 16 -13.51 -18.50 0.18
CA ASN A 16 -13.55 -19.85 0.73
C ASN A 16 -13.80 -19.89 2.25
N GLU A 17 -13.80 -18.74 2.93
CA GLU A 17 -14.03 -18.67 4.38
C GLU A 17 -15.49 -18.98 4.75
N ASP A 18 -15.68 -19.58 5.92
CA ASP A 18 -17.00 -20.09 6.35
C ASP A 18 -18.04 -18.99 6.59
N TYR A 19 -17.63 -17.76 6.90
CA TYR A 19 -18.59 -16.64 7.02
C TYR A 19 -19.17 -16.22 5.66
N ILE A 20 -18.43 -16.40 4.55
CA ILE A 20 -18.94 -16.17 3.19
C ILE A 20 -19.97 -17.25 2.85
N ARG A 21 -19.70 -18.51 3.21
CA ARG A 21 -20.64 -19.63 3.03
C ARG A 21 -21.91 -19.40 3.84
N THR A 22 -21.78 -18.94 5.08
CA THR A 22 -22.91 -18.59 5.95
C THR A 22 -23.72 -17.42 5.38
N ALA A 23 -23.06 -16.40 4.84
CA ALA A 23 -23.73 -15.27 4.19
C ALA A 23 -24.53 -15.71 2.95
N ARG A 24 -23.99 -16.63 2.15
CA ARG A 24 -24.74 -17.22 1.01
C ARG A 24 -25.91 -18.08 1.49
N ALA A 25 -25.74 -18.87 2.55
CA ALA A 25 -26.81 -19.68 3.13
C ALA A 25 -27.97 -18.83 3.68
N LYS A 26 -27.68 -17.59 4.11
CA LYS A 26 -28.70 -16.60 4.52
C LYS A 26 -29.43 -15.94 3.34
N GLY A 27 -29.12 -16.27 2.09
CA GLY A 27 -29.79 -15.73 0.91
C GLY A 27 -29.29 -14.36 0.44
N LEU A 28 -28.13 -13.89 0.92
CA LEU A 28 -27.56 -12.63 0.45
C LEU A 28 -27.16 -12.72 -1.03
N PRO A 29 -27.46 -11.69 -1.86
CA PRO A 29 -27.10 -11.70 -3.26
C PRO A 29 -25.58 -11.71 -3.42
N TYR A 30 -25.08 -12.48 -4.40
CA TYR A 30 -23.64 -12.67 -4.64
C TYR A 30 -22.87 -11.34 -4.74
N ARG A 31 -23.47 -10.33 -5.37
CA ARG A 31 -22.89 -8.98 -5.46
C ARG A 31 -22.66 -8.33 -4.09
N ALA A 32 -23.60 -8.46 -3.16
CA ALA A 32 -23.46 -7.89 -1.82
C ALA A 32 -22.41 -8.65 -1.00
N VAL A 33 -22.32 -9.97 -1.16
CA VAL A 33 -21.27 -10.79 -0.53
C VAL A 33 -19.90 -10.41 -1.08
N LEU A 34 -19.76 -10.27 -2.41
CA LEU A 34 -18.51 -9.88 -3.06
C LEU A 34 -18.04 -8.49 -2.63
N TRP A 35 -18.86 -7.46 -2.78
CA TRP A 35 -18.46 -6.07 -2.53
C TRP A 35 -18.32 -5.75 -1.04
N ARG A 36 -19.22 -6.27 -0.19
CA ARG A 36 -19.31 -5.85 1.21
C ARG A 36 -18.51 -6.73 2.17
N HIS A 37 -18.35 -8.01 1.85
CA HIS A 37 -17.68 -8.98 2.72
C HIS A 37 -16.33 -9.40 2.13
N ALA A 38 -16.33 -9.91 0.90
CA ALA A 38 -15.13 -10.51 0.33
C ALA A 38 -14.06 -9.48 -0.05
N LEU A 39 -14.43 -8.44 -0.81
CA LEU A 39 -13.51 -7.39 -1.25
C LEU A 39 -12.94 -6.62 -0.06
N ARG A 40 -13.79 -6.33 0.93
CA ARG A 40 -13.44 -5.57 2.13
C ARG A 40 -12.36 -6.27 2.96
N ASN A 41 -12.49 -7.59 3.16
CA ASN A 41 -11.46 -8.39 3.83
C ASN A 41 -10.23 -8.66 2.94
N ALA A 42 -10.42 -8.89 1.62
CA ALA A 42 -9.31 -9.14 0.71
C ALA A 42 -8.45 -7.89 0.44
N MET A 43 -8.98 -6.69 0.67
CA MET A 43 -8.20 -5.45 0.58
C MET A 43 -7.13 -5.33 1.66
N ILE A 44 -7.25 -6.09 2.76
CA ILE A 44 -6.29 -6.04 3.86
C ILE A 44 -4.87 -6.40 3.37
N PRO A 45 -4.61 -7.59 2.81
CA PRO A 45 -3.29 -7.93 2.28
C PRO A 45 -2.87 -7.08 1.07
N VAL A 46 -3.83 -6.60 0.27
CA VAL A 46 -3.52 -5.78 -0.93
C VAL A 46 -2.94 -4.42 -0.54
N LEU A 47 -3.51 -3.78 0.48
CA LEU A 47 -3.04 -2.50 0.99
C LEU A 47 -1.62 -2.59 1.57
N THR A 48 -1.26 -3.68 2.24
CA THR A 48 0.10 -3.89 2.78
C THR A 48 1.11 -3.96 1.64
N ILE A 49 0.79 -4.73 0.61
CA ILE A 49 1.68 -4.90 -0.54
C ILE A 49 1.78 -3.60 -1.35
N LEU A 50 0.72 -2.80 -1.43
CA LEU A 50 0.78 -1.47 -2.02
C LEU A 50 1.79 -0.56 -1.30
N GLY A 51 1.78 -0.54 0.04
CA GLY A 51 2.76 0.20 0.83
C GLY A 51 4.20 -0.23 0.56
N LEU A 52 4.45 -1.54 0.56
CA LEU A 52 5.77 -2.09 0.22
C LEU A 52 6.19 -1.74 -1.22
N GLN A 53 5.27 -1.87 -2.18
CA GLN A 53 5.53 -1.55 -3.59
C GLN A 53 5.86 -0.07 -3.77
N PHE A 54 5.23 0.82 -3.01
CA PHE A 54 5.52 2.25 -3.04
C PHE A 54 6.95 2.56 -2.59
N ALA A 55 7.43 1.92 -1.53
CA ALA A 55 8.83 2.04 -1.08
C ALA A 55 9.81 1.55 -2.16
N PHE A 56 9.50 0.43 -2.83
CA PHE A 56 10.29 -0.05 -3.96
C PHE A 56 10.29 0.92 -5.15
N LEU A 57 9.15 1.55 -5.45
CA LEU A 57 9.06 2.54 -6.52
C LEU A 57 9.87 3.79 -6.19
N LEU A 58 9.84 4.28 -4.95
CA LEU A 58 10.68 5.40 -4.51
C LEU A 58 12.16 5.08 -4.69
N ALA A 59 12.62 3.92 -4.21
CA ALA A 59 14.01 3.50 -4.37
C ALA A 59 14.41 3.33 -5.85
N GLY A 60 13.53 2.75 -6.68
CA GLY A 60 13.76 2.59 -8.12
C GLY A 60 13.78 3.92 -8.88
N THR A 61 12.98 4.90 -8.45
CA THR A 61 12.93 6.23 -9.08
C THR A 61 14.25 6.96 -8.96
N ILE A 62 14.99 6.79 -7.85
CA ILE A 62 16.35 7.34 -7.67
C ILE A 62 17.28 6.87 -8.80
N ILE A 63 17.22 5.58 -9.16
CA ILE A 63 18.07 5.02 -10.23
C ILE A 63 17.66 5.61 -11.59
N ILE A 64 16.36 5.68 -11.87
CA ILE A 64 15.82 6.23 -13.13
C ILE A 64 16.21 7.70 -13.28
N GLU A 65 16.07 8.50 -12.22
CA GLU A 65 16.45 9.93 -12.21
C GLU A 65 17.93 10.13 -12.55
N ASN A 66 18.81 9.29 -11.99
CA ASN A 66 20.25 9.36 -12.25
C ASN A 66 20.60 8.93 -13.68
N VAL A 67 20.01 7.84 -14.18
CA VAL A 67 20.30 7.33 -15.53
C VAL A 67 19.82 8.27 -16.63
N PHE A 68 18.61 8.83 -16.47
CA PHE A 68 17.99 9.71 -17.47
C PHE A 68 18.27 11.21 -17.25
N TYR A 69 19.13 11.56 -16.28
CA TYR A 69 19.44 12.95 -15.92
C TYR A 69 18.21 13.83 -15.64
N LEU A 70 17.13 13.23 -15.15
CA LEU A 70 15.92 13.96 -14.76
C LEU A 70 16.17 14.73 -13.46
N PRO A 71 15.71 15.99 -13.34
CA PRO A 71 15.82 16.74 -12.09
C PRO A 71 14.85 16.17 -11.05
N GLY A 72 15.39 15.47 -10.05
CA GLY A 72 14.60 14.83 -9.00
C GLY A 72 15.34 14.70 -7.66
N LEU A 73 14.61 14.31 -6.62
CA LEU A 73 15.11 14.24 -5.24
C LEU A 73 16.20 13.19 -5.06
N GLY A 74 16.11 12.06 -5.77
CA GLY A 74 17.11 11.00 -5.74
C GLY A 74 18.44 11.42 -6.35
N ARG A 75 18.39 12.17 -7.45
CA ARG A 75 19.59 12.76 -8.05
C ARG A 75 20.22 13.85 -7.16
N LEU A 76 19.39 14.67 -6.51
CA LEU A 76 19.86 15.68 -5.54
C LEU A 76 20.64 15.04 -4.38
N VAL A 77 20.13 13.94 -3.81
CA VAL A 77 20.85 13.17 -2.78
C VAL A 77 22.19 12.68 -3.29
N PHE A 78 22.24 12.10 -4.50
CA PHE A 78 23.48 11.58 -5.07
C PHE A 78 24.54 12.68 -5.28
N GLN A 79 24.12 13.85 -5.76
CA GLN A 79 25.00 15.01 -5.91
C GLN A 79 25.50 15.52 -4.56
N ALA A 80 24.63 15.63 -3.56
CA ALA A 80 24.99 16.07 -2.21
C ALA A 80 25.97 15.10 -1.53
N ILE A 81 25.80 13.78 -1.71
CA ILE A 81 26.76 12.77 -1.25
C ILE A 81 28.14 12.99 -1.89
N THR A 82 28.17 13.26 -3.19
CA THR A 82 29.43 13.47 -3.94
C THR A 82 30.13 14.76 -3.47
N GLN A 83 29.37 15.81 -3.18
CA GLN A 83 29.87 17.09 -2.68
C GLN A 83 30.15 17.08 -1.16
N ARG A 84 29.88 15.95 -0.48
CA ARG A 84 29.95 15.81 0.99
C ARG A 84 29.08 16.83 1.74
N ASP A 85 28.01 17.29 1.13
CA ASP A 85 27.03 18.18 1.77
C ASP A 85 26.05 17.32 2.59
N LEU A 86 26.46 17.01 3.82
CA LEU A 86 25.69 16.14 4.72
C LEU A 86 24.35 16.77 5.14
N ILE A 87 24.26 18.10 5.17
CA ILE A 87 23.05 18.83 5.58
C ILE A 87 21.95 18.61 4.53
N VAL A 88 22.31 18.71 3.24
CA VAL A 88 21.37 18.48 2.14
C VAL A 88 20.96 17.01 2.08
N VAL A 89 21.90 16.08 2.27
CA VAL A 89 21.59 14.64 2.32
C VAL A 89 20.58 14.34 3.43
N GLU A 90 20.84 14.81 4.65
CA GLU A 90 19.94 14.60 5.79
C GLU A 90 18.54 15.17 5.52
N SER A 91 18.48 16.41 5.01
CA SER A 91 17.21 17.10 4.73
C SER A 91 16.34 16.34 3.72
N VAL A 92 16.95 15.85 2.63
CA VAL A 92 16.20 15.10 1.62
C VAL A 92 15.81 13.71 2.11
N VAL A 93 16.68 13.03 2.87
CA VAL A 93 16.36 11.73 3.48
C VAL A 93 15.21 11.87 4.48
N MET A 94 15.21 12.89 5.33
CA MET A 94 14.09 13.17 6.24
C MET A 94 12.78 13.37 5.48
N LEU A 95 12.79 14.11 4.37
CA LEU A 95 11.61 14.34 3.54
C LEU A 95 11.09 13.04 2.91
N LEU A 96 11.98 12.19 2.41
CA LEU A 96 11.62 10.87 1.85
C LEU A 96 11.02 9.95 2.92
N VAL A 97 11.63 9.90 4.11
CA VAL A 97 11.10 9.12 5.25
C VAL A 97 9.72 9.64 5.66
N ALA A 98 9.55 10.95 5.77
CA ALA A 98 8.26 11.56 6.09
C ALA A 98 7.19 11.20 5.05
N ALA A 99 7.53 11.20 3.75
CA ALA A 99 6.62 10.79 2.70
C ALA A 99 6.22 9.31 2.81
N VAL A 100 7.17 8.42 3.11
CA VAL A 100 6.89 7.00 3.34
C VAL A 100 5.98 6.79 4.54
N ILE A 101 6.24 7.48 5.65
CA ILE A 101 5.39 7.43 6.85
C ILE A 101 4.00 7.95 6.52
N ALA A 102 3.87 9.05 5.77
CA ALA A 102 2.59 9.60 5.37
C ALA A 102 1.79 8.61 4.50
N VAL A 103 2.44 7.91 3.56
CA VAL A 103 1.78 6.89 2.74
C VAL A 103 1.37 5.69 3.57
N ASN A 104 2.22 5.20 4.48
CA ASN A 104 1.84 4.12 5.40
C ASN A 104 0.66 4.53 6.28
N LEU A 105 0.65 5.75 6.80
CA LEU A 105 -0.47 6.27 7.58
C LEU A 105 -1.76 6.36 6.75
N LEU A 106 -1.68 6.78 5.49
CA LEU A 106 -2.84 6.77 4.58
C LEU A 106 -3.34 5.35 4.32
N VAL A 107 -2.43 4.38 4.20
CA VAL A 107 -2.74 2.97 4.06
C VAL A 107 -3.45 2.46 5.32
N ASP A 108 -2.89 2.72 6.51
CA ASP A 108 -3.47 2.41 7.83
C ASP A 108 -4.85 3.05 8.03
N LEU A 109 -5.02 4.31 7.65
CA LEU A 109 -6.32 4.98 7.71
C LEU A 109 -7.31 4.36 6.73
N SER A 110 -6.85 3.96 5.55
CA SER A 110 -7.67 3.23 4.58
C SER A 110 -8.14 1.90 5.16
N TYR A 111 -7.31 1.19 5.96
CA TYR A 111 -7.79 0.03 6.70
C TYR A 111 -8.89 0.38 7.70
N ALA A 112 -8.76 1.46 8.47
CA ALA A 112 -9.80 1.86 9.43
C ALA A 112 -11.14 2.20 8.75
N VAL A 113 -11.11 2.77 7.55
CA VAL A 113 -12.31 3.01 6.73
C VAL A 113 -12.83 1.71 6.13
N VAL A 114 -11.93 0.83 5.69
CA VAL A 114 -12.23 -0.45 5.04
C VAL A 114 -12.54 -1.56 6.05
N ASP A 115 -12.34 -1.44 7.35
CA ASP A 115 -12.78 -2.47 8.31
C ASP A 115 -13.73 -1.87 9.37
N PRO A 116 -15.05 -2.13 9.29
CA PRO A 116 -16.02 -1.58 10.22
C PRO A 116 -16.01 -2.34 11.55
N ARG A 117 -15.28 -3.47 11.67
CA ARG A 117 -15.27 -4.31 12.88
C ARG A 117 -14.61 -3.61 14.07
N LEU A 118 -13.66 -2.70 13.83
CA LEU A 118 -13.06 -1.84 14.86
C LEU A 118 -14.09 -0.91 15.54
N ARG A 119 -15.25 -0.67 14.92
CA ARG A 119 -16.29 0.21 15.46
C ARG A 119 -17.28 -0.49 16.40
N SER A 120 -17.26 -1.83 16.49
CA SER A 120 -18.28 -2.62 17.22
C SER A 120 -17.86 -3.06 18.63
N ARG A 121 -16.71 -2.61 19.16
CA ARG A 121 -16.25 -2.97 20.52
C ARG A 121 -16.45 -1.85 21.54
N ARG A 122 -17.60 -1.18 21.48
CA ARG A 122 -18.12 -0.32 22.55
C ARG A 122 -19.51 -0.81 22.92
#